data_AF-A0A3B0JBZ0-F1
#
_entry.id   AF-A0A3B0JBZ0-F1
#
_cell.length_a   1.000
_cell.length_b   1.000
_cell.length_c   1.000
_cell.angle_alpha   90.00
_cell.angle_beta   90.00
_cell.angle_gamma   90.00
#
_symmetry.space_group_name_H-M   'P 1'
#
loop_
_entity.id
_entity.type
_entity.pdbx_description
1 polymer ?
#
loop_
_entity_poly.entity_id
_entity_poly.type
_entity_poly.pdbx_seq_one_letter_code
_entity_poly.pdbx_strand_id
1 'polypeptide(L)'
;MLTDEFDIIEEDCWDSLKHSLANSQSLSDKYNIKVAYENLKIVVEALRLLVGDNSDIEKIRNRAMLLQEKMQQQQDAAKQEELEKKAKEEKEALEKTQQQQSAAKQEELEKKAKEEFGKYIENGTIDAMSIKRDSNLDLLYTIIKLKEDNKSTDIKVSEFLNSDFCKKNKIVGFCISNGNQKEFISGEIYEGIRYYYIGTTVQYGIKFNWYVDGKECSITLGANSDGSIRIISDRPTDADLEKNKDVKIKVGNAYLSLADAVKMCRQQEDPSSTVKQASANEHCRSLARTA
;
A
#
# COMPACT_ATOMS: atom_id res chain seq x y z
N MET A 1 3.55 75.24 -7.81
CA MET A 1 2.09 75.08 -8.01
C MET A 1 1.78 73.86 -8.86
N LEU A 2 2.30 73.72 -10.08
CA LEU A 2 2.08 72.48 -10.87
C LEU A 2 2.69 71.22 -10.23
N THR A 3 3.86 71.31 -9.59
CA THR A 3 4.56 70.17 -8.98
C THR A 3 3.80 69.49 -7.84
N ASP A 4 3.12 70.27 -6.99
CA ASP A 4 2.48 69.74 -5.79
C ASP A 4 1.15 69.02 -6.13
N GLU A 5 0.44 69.50 -7.16
CA GLU A 5 -0.77 68.84 -7.68
C GLU A 5 -0.43 67.52 -8.41
N PHE A 6 0.69 67.47 -9.14
CA PHE A 6 1.15 66.22 -9.79
C PHE A 6 1.60 65.18 -8.76
N ASP A 7 2.20 65.60 -7.65
CA ASP A 7 2.64 64.69 -6.58
C ASP A 7 1.47 64.02 -5.88
N ILE A 8 0.41 64.78 -5.61
CA ILE A 8 -0.84 64.26 -5.04
C ILE A 8 -1.51 63.27 -6.01
N ILE A 9 -1.59 63.60 -7.30
CA ILE A 9 -2.22 62.74 -8.32
C ILE A 9 -1.42 61.43 -8.51
N GLU A 10 -0.09 61.49 -8.48
CA GLU A 10 0.75 60.30 -8.59
C GLU A 10 0.63 59.40 -7.36
N GLU A 11 0.64 59.97 -6.16
CA GLU A 11 0.46 59.22 -4.90
C GLU A 11 -0.91 58.54 -4.85
N ASP A 12 -1.99 59.26 -5.20
CA ASP A 12 -3.34 58.72 -5.28
C ASP A 12 -3.46 57.59 -6.32
N CYS A 13 -2.84 57.74 -7.48
CA CYS A 13 -2.81 56.70 -8.52
C CYS A 13 -1.99 55.48 -8.08
N TRP A 14 -0.87 55.70 -7.41
CA TRP A 14 0.04 54.66 -6.96
C TRP A 14 -0.53 53.86 -5.79
N ASP A 15 -1.18 54.52 -4.83
CA ASP A 15 -1.86 53.87 -3.72
C ASP A 15 -3.12 53.13 -4.16
N SER A 16 -3.85 53.67 -5.15
CA SER A 16 -4.95 52.95 -5.81
C SER A 16 -4.45 51.67 -6.50
N LEU A 17 -3.28 51.71 -7.15
CA LEU A 17 -2.67 50.56 -7.81
C LEU A 17 -2.20 49.49 -6.78
N LYS A 18 -1.51 49.90 -5.72
CA LYS A 18 -1.08 49.01 -4.63
C LYS A 18 -2.26 48.31 -3.95
N HIS A 19 -3.31 49.06 -3.61
CA HIS A 19 -4.49 48.49 -2.96
C HIS A 19 -5.20 47.47 -3.85
N SER A 20 -5.20 47.69 -5.16
CA SER A 20 -5.81 46.75 -6.09
C SER A 20 -5.03 45.45 -6.26
N LEU A 21 -3.70 45.52 -6.22
CA LEU A 21 -2.81 44.38 -6.41
C LEU A 21 -2.69 43.52 -5.15
N ALA A 22 -2.72 44.12 -3.96
CA ALA A 22 -2.51 43.42 -2.69
C ALA A 22 -3.67 42.50 -2.25
N ASN A 23 -4.89 42.68 -2.79
CA ASN A 23 -6.08 42.04 -2.21
C ASN A 23 -6.75 40.94 -3.04
N SER A 24 -6.36 40.68 -4.30
CA SER A 24 -7.01 39.65 -5.16
C SER A 24 -8.56 39.66 -5.17
N GLN A 25 -9.17 40.75 -4.71
CA GLN A 25 -10.60 41.01 -4.71
C GLN A 25 -10.85 42.06 -5.78
N SER A 26 -11.89 41.86 -6.60
CA SER A 26 -12.30 42.89 -7.54
C SER A 26 -12.58 44.15 -6.73
N LEU A 27 -11.79 45.19 -6.97
CA LEU A 27 -12.18 46.53 -6.57
C LEU A 27 -13.61 46.75 -7.06
N SER A 28 -14.43 47.40 -6.22
CA SER A 28 -15.76 47.83 -6.64
C SER A 28 -15.67 48.47 -8.03
N ASP A 29 -16.73 48.35 -8.83
CA ASP A 29 -16.82 48.68 -10.27
C ASP A 29 -16.20 50.04 -10.70
N LYS A 30 -15.81 50.87 -9.74
CA LYS A 30 -15.16 52.17 -9.89
C LYS A 30 -13.66 52.14 -10.20
N TYR A 31 -12.92 51.07 -9.89
CA TYR A 31 -11.45 51.04 -10.10
C TYR A 31 -10.95 49.70 -10.65
N ASN A 32 -10.93 49.55 -11.96
CA ASN A 32 -10.34 48.38 -12.63
C ASN A 32 -8.80 48.55 -12.68
N ILE A 33 -8.02 47.52 -12.30
CA ILE A 33 -6.53 47.51 -12.39
C ILE A 33 -6.06 47.99 -13.77
N LYS A 34 -6.74 47.55 -14.82
CA LYS A 34 -6.45 47.95 -16.20
C LYS A 34 -6.66 49.45 -16.41
N VAL A 35 -7.71 50.03 -15.83
CA VAL A 35 -8.01 51.47 -15.90
C VAL A 35 -6.99 52.28 -15.11
N ALA A 36 -6.60 51.85 -13.91
CA ALA A 36 -5.55 52.51 -13.14
C ALA A 36 -4.19 52.49 -13.88
N TYR A 37 -3.86 51.39 -14.53
CA TYR A 37 -2.63 51.25 -15.33
C TYR A 37 -2.64 52.15 -16.58
N GLU A 38 -3.76 52.21 -17.31
CA GLU A 38 -3.90 53.13 -18.46
C GLU A 38 -3.87 54.61 -18.02
N ASN A 39 -4.49 54.96 -16.89
CA ASN A 39 -4.42 56.31 -16.34
C ASN A 39 -2.98 56.71 -15.97
N LEU A 40 -2.24 55.81 -15.32
CA LEU A 40 -0.84 56.07 -14.97
C LEU A 40 0.05 56.18 -16.23
N LYS A 41 -0.22 55.40 -17.26
CA LYS A 41 0.44 55.51 -18.57
C LYS A 41 0.19 56.87 -19.21
N ILE A 42 -1.04 57.38 -19.17
CA ILE A 42 -1.40 58.73 -19.65
C ILE A 42 -0.63 59.81 -18.88
N VAL A 43 -0.51 59.69 -17.55
CA VAL A 43 0.28 60.62 -16.72
C VAL A 43 1.75 60.59 -17.11
N VAL A 44 2.35 59.41 -17.26
CA VAL A 44 3.75 59.24 -17.69
C VAL A 44 3.99 59.85 -19.08
N GLU A 45 3.04 59.69 -20.01
CA GLU A 45 3.12 60.23 -21.37
C GLU A 45 2.94 61.76 -21.40
N ALA A 46 2.05 62.31 -20.57
CA ALA A 46 1.90 63.76 -20.39
C ALA A 46 3.17 64.41 -19.81
N LEU A 47 3.80 63.77 -18.82
CA LEU A 47 5.07 64.22 -18.24
C LEU A 47 6.22 64.20 -19.27
N ARG A 48 6.21 63.27 -20.22
CA ARG A 48 7.17 63.21 -21.33
C ARG A 48 6.99 64.32 -22.36
N LEU A 49 5.75 64.75 -22.61
CA LEU A 49 5.44 65.78 -23.62
C LEU A 49 5.72 67.21 -23.12
N LEU A 50 5.76 67.45 -21.81
CA LEU A 50 6.03 68.75 -21.19
C LEU A 50 7.52 69.18 -21.20
N VAL A 51 8.36 68.56 -22.03
CA VAL A 51 9.83 68.76 -22.04
C VAL A 51 10.24 69.94 -22.95
N GLY A 52 10.72 71.04 -22.35
CA GLY A 52 11.46 72.14 -23.00
C GLY A 52 12.45 72.84 -22.03
N ASP A 53 13.76 72.71 -22.29
CA ASP A 53 14.95 73.22 -21.57
C ASP A 53 14.73 73.97 -20.23
N ASN A 54 14.67 73.22 -19.12
CA ASN A 54 14.86 73.74 -17.76
C ASN A 54 15.26 72.61 -16.78
N SER A 55 16.05 72.90 -15.73
CA SER A 55 16.61 71.88 -14.81
C SER A 55 15.59 71.03 -14.06
N ASP A 56 14.36 71.52 -13.91
CA ASP A 56 13.26 70.77 -13.28
C ASP A 56 12.66 69.69 -14.20
N ILE A 57 13.00 69.72 -15.49
CA ILE A 57 12.52 68.77 -16.50
C ILE A 57 13.32 67.47 -16.47
N GLU A 58 14.60 67.53 -16.12
CA GLU A 58 15.43 66.34 -15.89
C GLU A 58 14.86 65.50 -14.74
N LYS A 59 14.39 66.16 -13.67
CA LYS A 59 13.73 65.52 -12.52
C LYS A 59 12.42 64.85 -12.93
N ILE A 60 11.60 65.56 -13.73
CA ILE A 60 10.33 65.02 -14.26
C ILE A 60 10.58 63.81 -15.17
N ARG A 61 11.59 63.87 -16.05
CA ARG A 61 12.00 62.75 -16.91
C ARG A 61 12.45 61.53 -16.09
N ASN A 62 13.29 61.73 -15.08
CA ASN A 62 13.78 60.66 -14.22
C ASN A 62 12.64 59.99 -13.43
N ARG A 63 11.67 60.79 -12.96
CA ARG A 63 10.49 60.29 -12.26
C ARG A 63 9.55 59.48 -13.17
N ALA A 64 9.32 59.95 -14.39
CA ALA A 64 8.54 59.22 -15.40
C ALA A 64 9.20 57.87 -15.78
N MET A 65 10.53 57.82 -15.89
CA MET A 65 11.25 56.55 -16.13
C MET A 65 11.13 55.59 -14.94
N LEU A 66 11.31 56.09 -13.71
CA LEU A 66 11.17 55.28 -12.49
C LEU A 66 9.76 54.71 -12.33
N LEU A 67 8.73 55.50 -12.64
CA LEU A 67 7.33 55.03 -12.64
C LEU A 67 7.11 53.93 -13.67
N GLN A 68 7.64 54.09 -14.88
CA GLN A 68 7.51 53.07 -15.92
C GLN A 68 8.21 51.76 -15.51
N GLU A 69 9.40 51.82 -14.92
CA GLU A 69 10.11 50.64 -14.40
C GLU A 69 9.30 49.93 -13.32
N LYS A 70 8.75 50.69 -12.35
CA LYS A 70 7.90 50.14 -11.29
C LYS A 70 6.63 49.51 -11.85
N MET A 71 6.00 50.14 -12.84
CA MET A 71 4.83 49.60 -13.53
C MET A 71 5.14 48.27 -14.25
N GLN A 72 6.32 48.18 -14.88
CA GLN A 72 6.76 46.97 -15.56
C GLN A 72 7.03 45.84 -14.55
N GLN A 73 7.75 46.14 -13.46
CA GLN A 73 8.01 45.18 -12.38
C GLN A 73 6.73 44.61 -11.77
N GLN A 74 5.70 45.44 -11.58
CA GLN A 74 4.41 44.98 -11.06
C GLN A 74 3.65 44.09 -12.05
N GLN A 75 3.69 44.40 -13.35
CA GLN A 75 3.12 43.52 -14.36
C GLN A 75 3.82 42.17 -14.41
N ASP A 76 5.14 42.17 -14.31
CA ASP A 76 5.93 40.94 -14.34
C ASP A 76 5.72 40.10 -13.08
N ALA A 77 5.61 40.73 -11.91
CA ALA A 77 5.24 40.06 -10.66
C ALA A 77 3.84 39.42 -10.73
N ALA A 78 2.85 40.15 -11.25
CA ALA A 78 1.49 39.62 -11.40
C ALA A 78 1.43 38.43 -12.38
N LYS A 79 2.16 38.51 -13.50
CA LYS A 79 2.29 37.38 -14.44
C LYS A 79 2.98 36.18 -13.79
N GLN A 80 4.03 36.43 -13.00
CA GLN A 80 4.75 35.38 -12.28
C GLN A 80 3.85 34.68 -11.27
N GLU A 81 3.05 35.43 -10.49
CA GLU A 81 2.08 34.87 -9.55
C GLU A 81 1.00 34.04 -10.26
N GLU A 82 0.48 34.51 -11.40
CA GLU A 82 -0.49 33.77 -12.20
C GLU A 82 0.12 32.47 -12.76
N LEU A 83 1.37 32.50 -13.21
CA LEU A 83 2.11 31.33 -13.68
C LEU A 83 2.33 30.32 -12.55
N GLU A 84 2.75 30.78 -11.37
CA GLU A 84 2.95 29.93 -10.19
C GLU A 84 1.64 29.27 -9.73
N LYS A 85 0.54 30.03 -9.74
CA LYS A 85 -0.79 29.49 -9.44
C LYS A 85 -1.19 28.41 -10.44
N LYS A 86 -1.05 28.66 -11.74
CA LYS A 86 -1.33 27.67 -12.80
C LYS A 86 -0.47 26.42 -12.67
N ALA A 87 0.83 26.58 -12.41
CA ALA A 87 1.74 25.46 -12.22
C ALA A 87 1.37 24.61 -11.00
N LYS A 88 0.92 25.24 -9.91
CA LYS A 88 0.43 24.54 -8.72
C LYS A 88 -0.85 23.76 -9.01
N GLU A 89 -1.82 24.37 -9.69
CA GLU A 89 -3.07 23.72 -10.09
C GLU A 89 -2.82 22.53 -11.02
N GLU A 90 -1.90 22.66 -11.98
CA GLU A 90 -1.52 21.58 -12.89
C GLU A 90 -0.84 20.41 -12.16
N LYS A 91 0.06 20.72 -11.21
CA LYS A 91 0.70 19.69 -10.37
C LYS A 91 -0.33 18.92 -9.53
N GLU A 92 -1.25 19.62 -8.87
CA GLU A 92 -2.31 19.00 -8.07
C GLU A 92 -3.25 18.14 -8.93
N ALA A 93 -3.57 18.60 -10.15
CA ALA A 93 -4.37 17.83 -11.10
C ALA A 93 -3.65 16.55 -11.53
N LEU A 94 -2.35 16.64 -11.85
CA LEU A 94 -1.53 15.50 -12.24
C LEU A 94 -1.42 14.46 -11.12
N GLU A 95 -1.18 14.89 -9.88
CA GLU A 95 -1.13 14.02 -8.71
C GLU A 95 -2.45 13.28 -8.50
N LYS A 96 -3.59 13.97 -8.61
CA LYS A 96 -4.93 13.35 -8.52
C LYS A 96 -5.15 12.32 -9.63
N THR A 97 -4.77 12.62 -10.87
CA THR A 97 -4.90 11.67 -11.99
C THR A 97 -4.03 10.43 -11.78
N GLN A 98 -2.79 10.60 -11.31
CA GLN A 98 -1.90 9.47 -11.00
C GLN A 98 -2.45 8.60 -9.88
N GLN A 99 -2.97 9.21 -8.81
CA GLN A 99 -3.61 8.48 -7.71
C GLN A 99 -4.82 7.68 -8.21
N GLN A 100 -5.71 8.29 -9.00
CA GLN A 100 -6.87 7.60 -9.58
C GLN A 100 -6.48 6.41 -10.47
N GLN A 101 -5.49 6.60 -11.35
CA GLN A 101 -5.00 5.51 -12.20
C GLN A 101 -4.36 4.38 -11.38
N SER A 102 -3.63 4.70 -10.31
CA SER A 102 -3.04 3.71 -9.42
C SER A 102 -4.11 2.91 -8.66
N ALA A 103 -5.16 3.57 -8.18
CA ALA A 103 -6.28 2.94 -7.50
C ALA A 103 -7.06 2.01 -8.43
N ALA A 104 -7.34 2.44 -9.67
CA ALA A 104 -8.02 1.62 -10.67
C ALA A 104 -7.22 0.35 -11.03
N LYS A 105 -5.90 0.47 -11.19
CA LYS A 105 -5.02 -0.69 -11.44
C LYS A 105 -4.99 -1.66 -10.25
N GLN A 106 -4.98 -1.13 -9.03
CA GLN A 106 -5.04 -1.92 -7.82
C GLN A 106 -6.36 -2.69 -7.72
N GLU A 107 -7.49 -2.02 -7.95
CA GLU A 107 -8.82 -2.64 -7.93
C GLU A 107 -8.95 -3.75 -8.99
N GLU A 108 -8.43 -3.53 -10.21
CA GLU A 108 -8.42 -4.55 -11.26
C GLU A 108 -7.56 -5.77 -10.86
N LEU A 109 -6.40 -5.54 -10.24
CA LEU A 109 -5.53 -6.61 -9.76
C LEU A 109 -6.21 -7.42 -8.64
N GLU A 110 -6.85 -6.75 -7.69
CA GLU A 110 -7.58 -7.38 -6.58
C GLU A 110 -8.77 -8.20 -7.08
N LYS A 111 -9.49 -7.70 -8.09
CA LYS A 111 -10.57 -8.45 -8.75
C LYS A 111 -10.04 -9.72 -9.42
N LYS A 112 -8.96 -9.62 -10.19
CA LYS A 112 -8.34 -10.79 -10.84
C LYS A 112 -7.79 -11.79 -9.82
N ALA A 113 -7.20 -11.31 -8.73
CA ALA A 113 -6.75 -12.17 -7.65
C ALA A 113 -7.91 -12.92 -6.99
N LYS A 114 -9.07 -12.25 -6.82
CA LYS A 114 -10.28 -12.87 -6.28
C LYS A 114 -10.81 -13.96 -7.20
N GLU A 115 -10.85 -13.70 -8.51
CA GLU A 115 -11.23 -14.69 -9.53
C GLU A 115 -10.25 -15.87 -9.56
N GLU A 116 -8.94 -15.60 -9.46
CA GLU A 116 -7.91 -16.63 -9.45
C GLU A 116 -8.00 -17.51 -8.20
N PHE A 117 -8.05 -16.91 -7.01
CA PHE A 117 -8.20 -17.64 -5.75
C PHE A 117 -9.50 -18.44 -5.70
N GLY A 118 -10.56 -17.94 -6.34
CA GLY A 118 -11.85 -18.63 -6.48
C GLY A 118 -11.74 -20.03 -7.11
N LYS A 119 -10.72 -20.29 -7.94
CA LYS A 119 -10.47 -21.61 -8.54
C LYS A 119 -9.93 -22.64 -7.53
N TYR A 120 -9.41 -22.17 -6.40
CA TYR A 120 -8.68 -22.96 -5.41
C TYR A 120 -9.44 -23.13 -4.09
N ILE A 121 -10.70 -22.68 -4.03
CA ILE A 121 -11.57 -22.83 -2.87
C ILE A 121 -12.88 -23.51 -3.31
N GLU A 122 -13.10 -24.73 -2.86
CA GLU A 122 -14.31 -25.49 -3.19
C GLU A 122 -15.43 -25.15 -2.20
N ASN A 123 -16.64 -24.85 -2.70
CA ASN A 123 -17.82 -24.52 -1.89
C ASN A 123 -17.63 -23.37 -0.89
N GLY A 124 -16.60 -22.55 -1.06
CA GLY A 124 -16.33 -21.37 -0.24
C GLY A 124 -16.71 -20.07 -0.93
N THR A 125 -17.04 -19.05 -0.14
CA THR A 125 -17.32 -17.71 -0.64
C THR A 125 -16.29 -16.72 -0.11
N ILE A 126 -15.69 -15.97 -1.04
CA ILE A 126 -14.77 -14.87 -0.75
C ILE A 126 -15.59 -13.59 -0.55
N ASP A 127 -15.54 -13.04 0.66
CA ASP A 127 -16.17 -11.77 1.01
C ASP A 127 -15.39 -10.62 0.36
N ALA A 128 -14.12 -10.49 0.72
CA ALA A 128 -13.23 -9.45 0.24
C ALA A 128 -11.84 -9.99 -0.11
N MET A 129 -11.17 -9.31 -1.04
CA MET A 129 -9.78 -9.53 -1.35
C MET A 129 -9.08 -8.18 -1.46
N SER A 130 -7.89 -8.07 -0.87
CA SER A 130 -7.02 -6.91 -1.04
C SER A 130 -5.57 -7.37 -1.24
N ILE A 131 -4.77 -6.54 -1.88
CA ILE A 131 -3.36 -6.81 -2.10
C ILE A 131 -2.53 -5.74 -1.41
N LYS A 132 -1.63 -6.16 -0.53
CA LYS A 132 -0.72 -5.27 0.18
C LYS A 132 0.70 -5.47 -0.33
N ARG A 133 1.41 -4.37 -0.45
CA ARG A 133 2.84 -4.36 -0.72
C ARG A 133 3.59 -4.49 0.60
N ASP A 134 4.61 -5.33 0.63
CA ASP A 134 5.57 -5.32 1.73
C ASP A 134 6.34 -4.00 1.73
N SER A 135 6.44 -3.33 2.87
CA SER A 135 7.15 -2.07 3.01
C SER A 135 8.62 -2.14 2.61
N ASN A 136 9.25 -3.32 2.68
CA ASN A 136 10.68 -3.49 2.49
C ASN A 136 11.07 -4.11 1.13
N LEU A 137 10.11 -4.65 0.38
CA LEU A 137 10.36 -5.38 -0.87
C LEU A 137 9.27 -5.08 -1.90
N ASP A 138 9.58 -5.17 -3.20
CA ASP A 138 8.58 -5.08 -4.29
C ASP A 138 7.74 -6.38 -4.40
N LEU A 139 7.38 -6.95 -3.25
CA LEU A 139 6.64 -8.18 -3.09
C LEU A 139 5.22 -7.88 -2.60
N LEU A 140 4.27 -8.67 -3.08
CA LEU A 140 2.85 -8.50 -2.79
C LEU A 140 2.33 -9.66 -1.94
N TYR A 141 1.39 -9.34 -1.05
CA TYR A 141 0.68 -10.28 -0.21
C TYR A 141 -0.82 -10.11 -0.43
N THR A 142 -1.54 -11.22 -0.64
CA THR A 142 -3.00 -11.22 -0.76
C THR A 142 -3.64 -11.39 0.61
N ILE A 143 -4.51 -10.47 0.99
CA ILE A 143 -5.35 -10.58 2.18
C ILE A 143 -6.74 -11.02 1.72
N ILE A 144 -7.17 -12.18 2.19
CA ILE A 144 -8.35 -12.90 1.74
C ILE A 144 -9.31 -12.99 2.91
N LYS A 145 -10.49 -12.38 2.77
CA LYS A 145 -11.55 -12.49 3.76
C LYS A 145 -12.62 -13.44 3.25
N LEU A 146 -12.84 -14.53 3.96
CA LEU A 146 -13.93 -15.47 3.70
C LEU A 146 -15.19 -15.02 4.45
N LYS A 147 -16.36 -15.37 3.91
CA LYS A 147 -17.65 -15.16 4.60
C LYS A 147 -17.76 -16.05 5.84
N GLU A 148 -18.46 -15.58 6.87
CA GLU A 148 -18.63 -16.29 8.15
C GLU A 148 -19.24 -17.69 8.00
N ASP A 149 -20.18 -17.85 7.07
CA ASP A 149 -20.87 -19.09 6.76
C ASP A 149 -20.10 -20.01 5.81
N ASN A 150 -18.82 -19.71 5.52
CA ASN A 150 -17.99 -20.48 4.61
C ASN A 150 -17.73 -21.90 5.17
N LYS A 151 -18.11 -22.91 4.38
CA LYS A 151 -18.00 -24.33 4.73
C LYS A 151 -16.89 -25.06 3.97
N SER A 152 -16.03 -24.32 3.26
CA SER A 152 -14.97 -24.93 2.46
C SER A 152 -14.01 -25.68 3.37
N THR A 153 -13.83 -26.98 3.10
CA THR A 153 -12.88 -27.83 3.82
C THR A 153 -11.58 -28.01 3.07
N ASP A 154 -11.49 -27.58 1.82
CA ASP A 154 -10.39 -27.89 0.91
C ASP A 154 -9.89 -26.63 0.21
N ILE A 155 -9.11 -25.83 0.93
CA ILE A 155 -8.48 -24.63 0.37
C ILE A 155 -7.09 -25.00 -0.16
N LYS A 156 -6.91 -24.93 -1.48
CA LYS A 156 -5.68 -25.29 -2.21
C LYS A 156 -4.69 -24.12 -2.27
N VAL A 157 -4.32 -23.58 -1.11
CA VAL A 157 -3.43 -22.41 -1.00
C VAL A 157 -2.04 -22.62 -1.64
N SER A 158 -1.59 -23.87 -1.66
CA SER A 158 -0.36 -24.31 -2.31
C SER A 158 -0.39 -24.08 -3.82
N GLU A 159 -1.51 -24.42 -4.46
CA GLU A 159 -1.69 -24.23 -5.90
C GLU A 159 -1.85 -22.75 -6.25
N PHE A 160 -2.61 -22.01 -5.43
CA PHE A 160 -2.78 -20.57 -5.61
C PHE A 160 -1.43 -19.83 -5.61
N LEU A 161 -0.60 -20.02 -4.57
CA LEU A 161 0.70 -19.36 -4.49
C LEU A 161 1.65 -19.74 -5.64
N ASN A 162 1.51 -20.94 -6.18
CA ASN A 162 2.32 -21.41 -7.30
C ASN A 162 1.74 -21.05 -8.68
N SER A 163 0.58 -20.39 -8.73
CA SER A 163 -0.07 -20.00 -9.98
C SER A 163 0.78 -19.03 -10.80
N ASP A 164 0.62 -19.06 -12.12
CA ASP A 164 1.26 -18.10 -13.02
C ASP A 164 0.81 -16.67 -12.74
N PHE A 165 -0.44 -16.50 -12.26
CA PHE A 165 -0.95 -15.23 -11.80
C PHE A 165 -0.10 -14.67 -10.64
N CYS A 166 0.14 -15.46 -9.58
CA CYS A 166 0.92 -15.02 -8.44
C CYS A 166 2.36 -14.69 -8.84
N LYS A 167 3.00 -15.56 -9.64
CA LYS A 167 4.37 -15.34 -10.14
C LYS A 167 4.48 -14.07 -10.97
N LYS A 168 3.59 -13.86 -11.94
CA LYS A 168 3.59 -12.69 -12.82
C LYS A 168 3.41 -11.37 -12.06
N ASN A 169 2.62 -11.40 -11.00
CA ASN A 169 2.32 -10.21 -10.20
C ASN A 169 3.18 -10.09 -8.93
N LYS A 170 4.23 -10.91 -8.77
CA LYS A 170 5.12 -10.92 -7.59
C LYS A 170 4.37 -11.10 -6.26
N ILE A 171 3.28 -11.86 -6.28
CA ILE A 171 2.56 -12.26 -5.07
C ILE A 171 3.28 -13.45 -4.46
N VAL A 172 3.86 -13.25 -3.28
CA VAL A 172 4.68 -14.27 -2.61
C VAL A 172 4.00 -14.88 -1.40
N GLY A 173 2.92 -14.28 -0.91
CA GLY A 173 2.26 -14.76 0.28
C GLY A 173 0.80 -14.36 0.35
N PHE A 174 0.13 -14.92 1.35
CA PHE A 174 -1.27 -14.65 1.62
C PHE A 174 -1.58 -14.71 3.12
N CYS A 175 -2.71 -14.12 3.47
CA CYS A 175 -3.36 -14.26 4.76
C CYS A 175 -4.86 -14.47 4.51
N ILE A 176 -5.43 -15.55 5.04
CA ILE A 176 -6.85 -15.88 5.00
C ILE A 176 -7.41 -15.69 6.40
N SER A 177 -8.50 -14.93 6.50
CA SER A 177 -9.30 -14.80 7.71
C SER A 177 -10.77 -15.11 7.41
N ASN A 178 -11.51 -15.52 8.43
CA ASN A 178 -12.96 -15.71 8.37
C ASN A 178 -13.68 -14.64 9.19
N GLY A 179 -14.57 -13.87 8.57
CA GLY A 179 -15.35 -12.84 9.28
C GLY A 179 -14.47 -11.90 10.10
N ASN A 180 -14.77 -11.79 11.40
CA ASN A 180 -14.01 -10.97 12.36
C ASN A 180 -13.05 -11.79 13.24
N GLN A 181 -12.74 -13.05 12.86
CA GLN A 181 -11.84 -13.88 13.64
C GLN A 181 -10.42 -13.29 13.67
N LYS A 182 -9.80 -13.35 14.85
CA LYS A 182 -8.41 -12.92 15.08
C LYS A 182 -7.40 -13.93 14.52
N GLU A 183 -7.84 -15.17 14.35
CA GLU A 183 -7.04 -16.26 13.83
C GLU A 183 -7.03 -16.23 12.30
N PHE A 184 -5.85 -16.45 11.73
CA PHE A 184 -5.65 -16.43 10.30
C PHE A 184 -4.79 -17.61 9.87
N ILE A 185 -5.02 -18.05 8.64
CA ILE A 185 -4.15 -18.98 7.93
C ILE A 185 -3.25 -18.12 7.05
N SER A 186 -1.94 -18.32 7.10
CA SER A 186 -1.02 -17.58 6.26
C SER A 186 -0.02 -18.51 5.60
N GLY A 187 0.48 -18.08 4.44
CA GLY A 187 1.62 -18.73 3.84
C GLY A 187 2.43 -17.76 3.01
N GLU A 188 3.71 -18.06 2.85
CA GLU A 188 4.64 -17.27 2.03
C GLU A 188 5.72 -18.13 1.38
N ILE A 189 6.28 -17.62 0.29
CA ILE A 189 7.42 -18.20 -0.40
C ILE A 189 8.66 -17.38 -0.07
N TYR A 190 9.64 -18.02 0.56
CA TYR A 190 10.94 -17.43 0.85
C TYR A 190 12.05 -18.37 0.37
N GLU A 191 12.92 -17.88 -0.52
CA GLU A 191 14.01 -18.64 -1.14
C GLU A 191 13.57 -19.98 -1.76
N GLY A 192 12.38 -20.01 -2.37
CA GLY A 192 11.81 -21.20 -3.00
C GLY A 192 11.19 -22.21 -2.01
N ILE A 193 11.23 -21.92 -0.71
CA ILE A 193 10.57 -22.71 0.33
C ILE A 193 9.25 -22.04 0.71
N ARG A 194 8.21 -22.84 0.84
CA ARG A 194 6.84 -22.42 1.14
C ARG A 194 6.56 -22.67 2.62
N TYR A 195 6.38 -21.58 3.36
CA TYR A 195 6.11 -21.59 4.79
C TYR A 195 4.62 -21.39 5.02
N TYR A 196 4.01 -22.21 5.87
CA TYR A 196 2.58 -22.12 6.18
C TYR A 196 2.32 -22.14 7.67
N TYR A 197 1.40 -21.26 8.09
CA TYR A 197 0.74 -21.30 9.38
C TYR A 197 -0.74 -21.59 9.13
N ILE A 198 -1.21 -22.76 9.55
CA ILE A 198 -2.60 -23.21 9.32
C ILE A 198 -3.56 -22.81 10.45
N GLY A 199 -3.12 -21.92 11.35
CA GLY A 199 -3.96 -21.34 12.41
C GLY A 199 -4.22 -22.27 13.59
N THR A 200 -5.25 -21.93 14.36
CA THR A 200 -5.84 -22.70 15.47
C THR A 200 -7.31 -23.03 15.18
N THR A 201 -7.75 -22.83 13.93
CA THR A 201 -9.13 -23.02 13.51
C THR A 201 -9.41 -24.46 13.10
N VAL A 202 -10.43 -25.05 13.74
CA VAL A 202 -10.91 -26.39 13.41
C VAL A 202 -11.72 -26.43 12.11
N GLN A 203 -12.00 -25.28 11.49
CA GLN A 203 -12.98 -25.15 10.42
C GLN A 203 -12.42 -25.54 9.03
N TYR A 204 -11.14 -25.30 8.79
CA TYR A 204 -10.57 -25.38 7.44
C TYR A 204 -9.58 -26.52 7.30
N GLY A 205 -9.64 -27.20 6.16
CA GLY A 205 -8.57 -28.05 5.67
C GLY A 205 -7.77 -27.34 4.59
N ILE A 206 -6.46 -27.40 4.74
CA ILE A 206 -5.50 -26.85 3.79
C ILE A 206 -4.89 -28.02 3.03
N LYS A 207 -5.11 -28.03 1.72
CA LYS A 207 -4.63 -29.08 0.83
C LYS A 207 -3.28 -28.72 0.25
N PHE A 208 -2.33 -29.63 0.39
CA PHE A 208 -0.99 -29.57 -0.18
C PHE A 208 -0.84 -30.67 -1.22
N ASN A 209 -0.49 -30.28 -2.45
CA ASN A 209 -0.25 -31.20 -3.56
C ASN A 209 1.21 -31.08 -4.05
N TRP A 210 1.81 -32.20 -4.40
CA TRP A 210 3.14 -32.31 -5.02
C TRP A 210 3.21 -33.55 -5.91
N TYR A 211 4.30 -33.70 -6.64
CA TYR A 211 4.49 -34.85 -7.54
C TYR A 211 5.73 -35.65 -7.13
N VAL A 212 5.59 -36.97 -7.13
CA VAL A 212 6.64 -37.95 -6.89
C VAL A 212 6.70 -38.87 -8.09
N ASP A 213 7.80 -38.84 -8.84
CA ASP A 213 8.01 -39.71 -10.00
C ASP A 213 6.84 -39.65 -11.02
N GLY A 214 6.27 -38.44 -11.22
CA GLY A 214 5.12 -38.18 -12.10
C GLY A 214 3.75 -38.51 -11.51
N LYS A 215 3.69 -39.11 -10.31
CA LYS A 215 2.46 -39.37 -9.58
C LYS A 215 2.11 -38.21 -8.65
N GLU A 216 0.86 -37.76 -8.68
CA GLU A 216 0.37 -36.75 -7.74
C GLU A 216 0.27 -37.35 -6.32
N CYS A 217 0.78 -36.61 -5.35
CA CYS A 217 0.69 -36.85 -3.93
C CYS A 217 -0.02 -35.67 -3.28
N SER A 218 -0.89 -35.95 -2.31
CA SER A 218 -1.63 -34.91 -1.58
C SER A 218 -1.71 -35.22 -0.09
N ILE A 219 -1.89 -34.17 0.71
CA ILE A 219 -2.32 -34.24 2.11
C ILE A 219 -3.20 -33.03 2.43
N THR A 220 -4.29 -33.25 3.17
CA THR A 220 -5.10 -32.16 3.73
C THR A 220 -4.88 -32.08 5.23
N LEU A 221 -4.40 -30.94 5.70
CA LEU A 221 -4.14 -30.66 7.12
C LEU A 221 -5.13 -29.66 7.68
N GLY A 222 -5.54 -29.86 8.92
CA GLY A 222 -6.29 -28.87 9.71
C GLY A 222 -5.55 -28.52 11.00
N ALA A 223 -6.08 -27.55 11.74
CA ALA A 223 -5.59 -27.21 13.07
C ALA A 223 -6.60 -27.58 14.15
N ASN A 224 -6.09 -28.00 15.31
CA ASN A 224 -6.85 -28.10 16.53
C ASN A 224 -6.86 -26.75 17.25
N SER A 225 -7.77 -26.58 18.22
CA SER A 225 -7.91 -25.33 18.99
C SER A 225 -6.67 -24.99 19.82
N ASP A 226 -5.81 -25.97 20.10
CA ASP A 226 -4.53 -25.79 20.80
C ASP A 226 -3.35 -25.46 19.86
N GLY A 227 -3.60 -25.40 18.54
CA GLY A 227 -2.59 -25.11 17.52
C GLY A 227 -1.77 -26.31 17.09
N SER A 228 -2.05 -27.51 17.61
CA SER A 228 -1.56 -28.75 17.02
C SER A 228 -2.23 -28.98 15.66
N ILE A 229 -1.53 -29.65 14.76
CA ILE A 229 -2.07 -29.98 13.44
C ILE A 229 -2.75 -31.36 13.49
N ARG A 230 -3.74 -31.57 12.63
CA ARG A 230 -4.38 -32.88 12.42
C ARG A 230 -4.47 -33.22 10.94
N ILE A 231 -4.44 -34.51 10.61
CA ILE A 231 -4.66 -34.98 9.24
C ILE A 231 -6.16 -35.10 9.00
N ILE A 232 -6.70 -34.32 8.06
CA ILE A 232 -8.12 -34.38 7.70
C ILE A 232 -8.37 -35.51 6.71
N SER A 233 -7.54 -35.59 5.66
CA SER A 233 -7.66 -36.59 4.60
C SER A 233 -6.31 -36.74 3.89
N ASP A 234 -6.23 -37.78 3.05
CA ASP A 234 -5.05 -38.22 2.30
C ASP A 234 -3.85 -38.55 3.21
N ARG A 235 -3.48 -39.83 3.28
CA ARG A 235 -2.39 -40.32 4.15
C ARG A 235 -1.22 -40.83 3.29
N PRO A 236 -0.36 -39.95 2.76
CA PRO A 236 0.81 -40.34 2.00
C PRO A 236 1.80 -41.13 2.88
N THR A 237 2.63 -41.96 2.25
CA THR A 237 3.67 -42.71 2.95
C THR A 237 4.78 -41.76 3.43
N ASP A 238 5.55 -42.17 4.44
CA ASP A 238 6.70 -41.39 4.90
C ASP A 238 7.70 -41.16 3.75
N ALA A 239 7.90 -42.16 2.90
CA ALA A 239 8.77 -42.03 1.73
C ALA A 239 8.27 -40.97 0.73
N ASP A 240 6.96 -40.83 0.54
CA ASP A 240 6.38 -39.80 -0.33
C ASP A 240 6.46 -38.40 0.29
N LEU A 241 6.32 -38.31 1.62
CA LEU A 241 6.43 -37.06 2.38
C LEU A 241 7.86 -36.52 2.37
N GLU A 242 8.87 -37.37 2.57
CA GLU A 242 10.30 -36.98 2.56
C GLU A 242 10.77 -36.46 1.19
N LYS A 243 10.04 -36.79 0.11
CA LYS A 243 10.30 -36.22 -1.22
C LYS A 243 9.79 -34.79 -1.36
N ASN A 244 8.88 -34.33 -0.50
CA ASN A 244 8.49 -32.93 -0.42
C ASN A 244 9.53 -32.14 0.38
N LYS A 245 10.39 -31.40 -0.31
CA LYS A 245 11.48 -30.61 0.30
C LYS A 245 11.17 -29.13 0.44
N ASP A 246 10.06 -28.68 -0.12
CA ASP A 246 9.77 -27.27 -0.34
C ASP A 246 8.59 -26.75 0.50
N VAL A 247 7.95 -27.58 1.32
CA VAL A 247 6.89 -27.18 2.25
C VAL A 247 7.37 -27.27 3.69
N LYS A 248 7.15 -26.18 4.44
CA LYS A 248 7.33 -26.13 5.88
C LYS A 248 6.06 -25.66 6.59
N ILE A 249 5.67 -26.38 7.65
CA ILE A 249 4.46 -26.11 8.43
C ILE A 249 4.86 -25.62 9.82
N LYS A 250 4.22 -24.55 10.28
CA LYS A 250 4.39 -24.07 11.65
C LYS A 250 3.70 -25.02 12.63
N VAL A 251 4.47 -25.57 13.56
CA VAL A 251 4.01 -26.41 14.66
C VAL A 251 4.58 -25.83 15.96
N GLY A 252 3.70 -25.30 16.82
CA GLY A 252 4.12 -24.51 17.98
C GLY A 252 4.95 -23.29 17.57
N ASN A 253 6.19 -23.20 18.05
CA ASN A 253 7.10 -22.09 17.79
C ASN A 253 8.11 -22.35 16.66
N ALA A 254 8.02 -23.49 15.96
CA ALA A 254 8.98 -23.88 14.92
C ALA A 254 8.30 -24.15 13.57
N TYR A 255 9.06 -23.99 12.50
CA TYR A 255 8.68 -24.47 11.16
C TYR A 255 9.37 -25.80 10.89
N LEU A 256 8.57 -26.84 10.69
CA LEU A 256 9.03 -28.20 10.43
C LEU A 256 8.83 -28.55 8.96
N SER A 257 9.57 -29.51 8.43
CA SER A 257 9.26 -30.10 7.12
C SER A 257 7.84 -30.69 7.15
N LEU A 258 7.22 -30.82 5.97
CA LEU A 258 5.90 -31.48 5.88
C LEU A 258 5.95 -32.91 6.47
N ALA A 259 7.03 -33.65 6.22
CA ALA A 259 7.25 -34.99 6.77
C ALA A 259 7.29 -35.00 8.30
N ASP A 260 8.12 -34.15 8.91
CA ASP A 260 8.27 -34.05 10.36
C ASP A 260 6.97 -33.62 11.05
N ALA A 261 6.27 -32.64 10.46
CA ALA A 261 4.99 -32.16 10.97
C ALA A 261 3.94 -33.29 11.00
N VAL A 262 3.83 -34.05 9.91
CA VAL A 262 2.91 -35.19 9.80
C VAL A 262 3.30 -36.33 10.76
N LYS A 263 4.60 -36.60 10.92
CA LYS A 263 5.09 -37.60 11.86
C LYS A 263 4.72 -37.26 13.30
N MET A 264 4.88 -36.00 13.72
CA MET A 264 4.45 -35.54 15.04
C MET A 264 2.94 -35.70 15.23
N CYS A 265 2.14 -35.37 14.22
CA CYS A 265 0.69 -35.55 14.25
C CYS A 265 0.30 -37.01 14.49
N ARG A 266 0.91 -37.95 13.77
CA ARG A 266 0.61 -39.40 13.91
C ARG A 266 0.99 -39.95 15.29
N GLN A 267 2.07 -39.46 15.89
CA GLN A 267 2.48 -39.85 17.25
C GLN A 267 1.49 -39.38 18.33
N GLN A 268 0.79 -38.26 18.09
CA GLN A 268 -0.25 -37.77 18.98
C GLN A 268 -1.57 -38.55 18.84
N GLU A 269 -1.91 -38.99 17.62
CA GLU A 269 -3.09 -39.83 17.37
C GLU A 269 -2.95 -41.25 17.94
N ASP A 270 -1.73 -41.77 18.05
CA ASP A 270 -1.45 -43.12 18.53
C ASP A 270 -0.46 -43.13 19.72
N PRO A 271 -0.91 -42.72 20.93
CA PRO A 271 -0.05 -42.64 22.11
C PRO A 271 0.50 -44.00 22.57
N SER A 272 0.00 -45.11 21.99
CA SER A 272 0.44 -46.47 22.28
C SER A 272 1.85 -46.81 21.78
N SER A 273 2.42 -45.97 20.89
CA SER A 273 3.73 -46.18 20.28
C SER A 273 4.89 -45.47 21.00
N THR A 274 4.63 -44.76 22.10
CA THR A 274 5.70 -44.19 22.93
C THR A 274 6.47 -45.33 23.60
N VAL A 275 7.67 -45.56 23.08
CA VAL A 275 8.68 -46.53 23.51
C VAL A 275 8.68 -46.72 25.03
N LYS A 276 8.42 -47.97 25.44
CA LYS A 276 8.79 -48.52 26.74
C LYS A 276 10.26 -48.20 26.99
N GLN A 277 10.53 -47.19 27.79
CA GLN A 277 11.86 -46.99 28.35
C GLN A 277 12.09 -48.17 29.32
N ALA A 278 12.85 -49.15 28.86
CA ALA A 278 13.42 -50.17 29.72
C ALA A 278 14.36 -49.47 30.70
N SER A 279 13.86 -49.18 31.90
CA SER A 279 14.71 -48.91 33.06
C SER A 279 14.66 -50.15 33.93
N ALA A 280 15.72 -50.95 33.81
CA ALA A 280 16.03 -52.06 34.68
C ALA A 280 15.94 -51.63 36.15
N ASN A 281 15.04 -52.28 36.89
CA ASN A 281 15.16 -52.43 38.35
C ASN A 281 14.82 -53.88 38.68
N GLU A 282 15.62 -54.80 38.13
CA GLU A 282 15.85 -56.09 38.79
C GLU A 282 17.01 -55.91 39.76
N HIS A 283 16.71 -55.70 41.05
CA HIS A 283 17.58 -56.26 42.07
C HIS A 283 16.86 -56.57 43.38
N CYS A 284 16.82 -57.87 43.66
CA CYS A 284 16.95 -58.55 44.95
C CYS A 284 15.85 -58.40 46.02
N ARG A 285 14.98 -59.42 46.04
CA ARG A 285 14.45 -59.98 47.29
C ARG A 285 15.57 -60.71 48.02
N SER A 286 15.84 -60.32 49.27
CA SER A 286 16.68 -61.09 50.18
C SER A 286 15.95 -62.35 50.65
N LEU A 287 16.54 -63.51 50.37
CA LEU A 287 16.24 -64.75 51.07
C LEU A 287 16.80 -64.65 52.49
N ALA A 288 15.93 -64.73 53.49
CA ALA A 288 16.30 -65.12 54.84
C ALA A 288 15.53 -66.41 55.20
N ARG A 289 16.20 -67.56 55.04
CA ARG A 289 16.13 -68.70 55.98
C ARG A 289 17.10 -68.34 57.11
N THR A 290 16.89 -68.58 58.40
CA THR A 290 16.47 -69.76 59.20
C THR A 290 16.28 -69.20 60.63
N ALA A 291 15.52 -69.77 61.57
CA ALA A 291 15.42 -71.17 62.00
C ALA A 291 14.03 -71.47 62.59
#